data_AF-A0A7J6VR64-F1
#
_entry.id   AF-A0A7J6VR64-F1
#
_cell.length_a   1.000
_cell.length_b   1.000
_cell.length_c   1.000
_cell.angle_alpha   90.00
_cell.angle_beta   90.00
_cell.angle_gamma   90.00
#
_symmetry.space_group_name_H-M   'P 1'
#
loop_
_entity.id
_entity.type
_entity.pdbx_description
1 polymer ?
#
loop_
_entity_poly.entity_id
_entity_poly.type
_entity_poly.pdbx_seq_one_letter_code
_entity_poly.pdbx_strand_id
1 'polypeptide(L)'
;MDHATLMTDLKENRFLNVGLLILATLIIAKLLSALLTPQFKKRLPPIVKAWPVFGGLLRFMKGPIVMIREEYPKLGSVFTLNLVNKNVTFFIGPEVSAHFFKAPESDLSQQEVYQFNVPTFGPGVVFDVDYSVRQEQFRFFTESLRVTKLKGYVDQMVTEAEVFYSICLYNLALNLHLEIKENFKH
;
A
#
# COMPACT_ATOMS: atom_id res chain seq x y z
N MET A 1 -68.81 13.88 7.89
CA MET A 1 -67.34 13.89 7.85
C MET A 1 -66.88 12.54 8.37
N ASP A 2 -66.23 11.76 7.53
CA ASP A 2 -66.13 10.30 7.69
C ASP A 2 -65.04 9.89 8.68
N HIS A 3 -65.33 8.90 9.54
CA HIS A 3 -64.43 8.45 10.62
C HIS A 3 -63.09 7.92 10.07
N ALA A 4 -63.10 7.38 8.85
CA ALA A 4 -61.92 6.88 8.16
C ALA A 4 -60.94 8.01 7.78
N THR A 5 -61.46 9.16 7.34
CA THR A 5 -60.66 10.32 6.92
C THR A 5 -59.97 10.98 8.11
N LEU A 6 -60.63 11.00 9.27
CA LEU A 6 -60.05 11.50 10.52
C LEU A 6 -58.93 10.59 11.03
N MET A 7 -59.09 9.26 10.91
CA MET A 7 -58.06 8.30 11.32
C MET A 7 -56.81 8.33 10.44
N THR A 8 -56.94 8.56 9.13
CA THR A 8 -55.79 8.68 8.22
C THR A 8 -54.99 9.95 8.49
N ASP A 9 -55.67 11.09 8.67
CA ASP A 9 -55.05 12.39 8.96
C ASP A 9 -54.32 12.39 10.32
N LEU A 10 -54.89 11.73 11.34
CA LEU A 10 -54.23 11.54 12.64
C LEU A 10 -53.01 10.61 12.58
N LYS A 11 -52.96 9.67 11.63
CA LYS A 11 -51.82 8.76 11.44
C LYS A 11 -50.69 9.49 10.71
N GLU A 12 -51.01 10.23 9.66
CA GLU A 12 -50.07 11.00 8.85
C GLU A 12 -49.37 12.10 9.66
N ASN A 13 -50.12 12.88 10.44
CA ASN A 13 -49.56 13.88 11.36
C ASN A 13 -48.65 13.26 12.43
N ARG A 14 -48.96 12.06 12.92
CA ARG A 14 -48.06 11.34 13.85
C ARG A 14 -46.76 10.90 13.18
N PHE A 15 -46.79 10.40 11.95
CA PHE A 15 -45.57 10.02 11.22
C PHE A 15 -44.70 11.22 10.91
N LEU A 16 -45.29 12.35 10.51
CA LEU A 16 -44.57 13.61 10.29
C LEU A 16 -43.93 14.14 11.58
N ASN A 17 -44.66 14.13 12.69
CA ASN A 17 -44.15 14.57 14.00
C ASN A 17 -43.02 13.66 14.52
N VAL A 18 -43.13 12.34 14.32
CA VAL A 18 -42.08 11.39 14.68
C VAL A 18 -40.83 11.60 13.81
N GLY A 19 -41.00 11.82 12.50
CA GLY A 19 -39.89 12.14 11.59
C GLY A 19 -39.18 13.44 11.98
N LEU A 20 -39.94 14.47 12.36
CA LEU A 20 -39.40 15.76 12.81
C LEU A 20 -38.62 15.63 14.12
N LEU A 21 -39.13 14.84 15.08
CA LEU A 21 -38.44 14.55 16.34
C LEU A 21 -37.14 13.77 16.12
N ILE A 22 -37.12 12.80 15.20
CA ILE A 22 -35.89 12.06 14.84
C ILE A 22 -34.86 13.00 14.21
N LEU A 23 -35.29 13.89 13.30
CA LEU A 23 -34.37 14.85 12.68
C LEU A 23 -33.83 15.86 13.71
N ALA A 24 -34.69 16.38 14.58
CA ALA A 24 -34.31 17.31 15.63
C ALA A 24 -33.34 16.65 16.63
N THR A 25 -33.60 15.41 17.04
CA THR A 25 -32.69 14.66 17.92
C THR A 25 -31.35 14.37 17.25
N LEU A 26 -31.30 14.04 15.95
CA LEU A 26 -30.04 13.89 15.21
C LEU A 26 -29.26 15.21 15.12
N ILE A 27 -29.93 16.33 14.88
CA ILE A 27 -29.31 17.66 14.84
C ILE A 27 -28.76 18.03 16.22
N ILE A 28 -29.56 17.88 17.27
CA ILE A 28 -29.17 18.16 18.66
C ILE A 28 -28.02 17.25 19.07
N ALA A 29 -28.06 15.96 18.73
CA ALA A 29 -26.98 15.02 19.00
C ALA A 29 -25.69 15.42 18.27
N LYS A 30 -25.76 15.88 17.02
CA LYS A 30 -24.61 16.40 16.28
C LYS A 30 -24.04 17.68 16.89
N LEU A 31 -24.92 18.59 17.35
CA LEU A 31 -24.52 19.85 17.98
C LEU A 31 -23.89 19.61 19.36
N LEU A 32 -24.52 18.78 20.20
CA LEU A 32 -23.98 18.36 21.49
C LEU A 32 -22.66 17.62 21.30
N SER A 33 -22.58 16.71 20.32
CA SER A 33 -21.34 16.01 20.00
C SER A 33 -20.26 17.00 19.59
N ALA A 34 -20.56 17.99 18.75
CA ALA A 34 -19.60 19.00 18.33
C ALA A 34 -19.17 19.95 19.47
N LEU A 35 -20.04 20.21 20.45
CA LEU A 35 -19.78 21.09 21.59
C LEU A 35 -19.03 20.38 22.73
N LEU A 36 -19.33 19.10 22.96
CA LEU A 36 -18.77 18.29 24.04
C LEU A 36 -17.53 17.50 23.61
N THR A 37 -17.31 17.26 22.32
CA THR A 37 -16.03 16.68 21.89
C THR A 37 -14.95 17.75 21.92
N PRO A 38 -13.93 17.63 22.78
CA PRO A 38 -12.76 18.47 22.65
C PRO A 38 -12.19 18.20 21.24
N GLN A 39 -12.22 19.20 20.38
CA GLN A 39 -11.44 19.18 19.15
C GLN A 39 -9.96 19.25 19.53
N PHE A 40 -9.42 18.13 20.00
CA PHE A 40 -8.03 17.83 19.69
C PHE A 40 -7.98 17.82 18.17
N LYS A 41 -7.55 18.95 17.60
CA LYS A 41 -7.11 19.02 16.21
C LYS A 41 -5.93 18.08 16.11
N LYS A 42 -6.20 16.78 15.93
CA LYS A 42 -5.21 15.80 15.54
C LYS A 42 -4.57 16.40 14.30
N ARG A 43 -3.28 16.73 14.39
CA ARG A 43 -2.50 17.26 13.26
C ARG A 43 -2.28 16.11 12.29
N LEU A 44 -3.35 15.70 11.62
CA LEU A 44 -3.33 14.64 10.62
C LEU A 44 -2.69 15.21 9.35
N PRO A 45 -1.94 14.37 8.61
CA PRO A 45 -1.46 14.76 7.30
C PRO A 45 -2.63 15.15 6.37
N PRO A 46 -2.42 16.11 5.45
CA PRO A 46 -3.39 16.44 4.43
C PRO A 46 -3.76 15.22 3.59
N ILE A 47 -5.04 15.11 3.22
CA ILE A 47 -5.55 13.96 2.45
C ILE A 47 -5.70 14.37 0.98
N VAL A 48 -5.23 13.50 0.09
CA VAL A 48 -5.39 13.63 -1.36
C VAL A 48 -6.88 13.69 -1.71
N LYS A 49 -7.30 14.76 -2.38
CA LYS A 49 -8.68 14.91 -2.85
C LYS A 49 -8.96 13.92 -3.97
N ALA A 50 -9.96 13.06 -3.77
CA ALA A 50 -10.40 12.08 -4.75
C ALA A 50 -11.89 11.73 -4.53
N TRP A 51 -12.50 11.08 -5.52
CA TRP A 51 -13.87 10.57 -5.40
C TRP A 51 -13.98 9.63 -4.19
N PRO A 52 -15.07 9.69 -3.39
CA PRO A 52 -15.22 8.84 -2.21
C PRO A 52 -15.03 7.35 -2.53
N VAL A 53 -14.43 6.62 -1.58
CA VAL A 53 -14.18 5.17 -1.62
C VAL A 53 -13.18 4.72 -2.69
N PHE A 54 -13.40 5.01 -3.98
CA PHE A 54 -12.60 4.45 -5.08
C PHE A 54 -11.65 5.43 -5.75
N GLY A 55 -11.82 6.73 -5.57
CA GLY A 55 -11.05 7.73 -6.29
C GLY A 55 -9.55 7.63 -6.04
N GLY A 56 -9.14 7.36 -4.80
CA GLY A 56 -7.73 7.21 -4.45
C GLY A 56 -7.11 5.96 -5.10
N LEU A 57 -7.83 4.84 -5.10
CA LEU A 57 -7.39 3.60 -5.77
C LEU A 57 -7.22 3.81 -7.28
N LEU A 58 -8.21 4.43 -7.95
CA LEU A 58 -8.13 4.69 -9.39
C LEU A 58 -6.94 5.58 -9.76
N ARG A 59 -6.66 6.60 -8.94
CA ARG A 59 -5.47 7.46 -9.14
C ARG A 59 -4.18 6.68 -8.93
N PHE A 60 -4.12 5.84 -7.91
CA PHE A 60 -2.95 5.01 -7.63
C PHE A 60 -2.67 4.01 -8.76
N MET A 61 -3.72 3.35 -9.27
CA MET A 61 -3.61 2.38 -10.38
C MET A 61 -3.16 3.01 -11.70
N LYS A 62 -3.47 4.29 -11.95
CA LYS A 62 -2.96 5.01 -13.13
C LYS A 62 -1.45 5.26 -13.07
N GLY A 63 -0.85 5.17 -11.89
CA GLY A 63 0.59 5.36 -11.70
C GLY A 63 0.87 6.04 -10.36
N PRO A 64 1.43 5.34 -9.36
CA PRO A 64 1.67 5.92 -8.03
C PRO A 64 2.64 7.09 -8.10
N ILE A 65 3.68 7.00 -8.94
CA ILE A 65 4.68 8.06 -9.11
C ILE A 65 4.07 9.32 -9.74
N VAL A 66 3.16 9.16 -10.70
CA VAL A 66 2.46 10.29 -11.34
C VAL A 66 1.62 11.02 -10.30
N MET A 67 0.81 10.29 -9.54
CA MET A 67 -0.01 10.86 -8.46
C MET A 67 0.86 11.57 -7.40
N ILE A 68 1.94 10.94 -6.96
CA ILE A 68 2.86 11.56 -5.98
C ILE A 68 3.44 12.86 -6.53
N ARG A 69 3.90 12.89 -7.78
CA ARG A 69 4.46 14.09 -8.41
C ARG A 69 3.44 15.22 -8.53
N GLU A 70 2.17 14.90 -8.76
CA GLU A 70 1.07 15.88 -8.83
C GLU A 70 0.66 16.45 -7.47
N GLU A 71 0.72 15.63 -6.42
CA GLU A 71 0.20 15.98 -5.09
C GLU A 71 1.27 16.55 -4.16
N TYR A 72 2.53 16.11 -4.28
CA TYR A 72 3.64 16.57 -3.46
C TYR A 72 3.82 18.11 -3.46
N PRO A 73 3.78 18.84 -4.60
CA PRO A 73 3.87 20.30 -4.60
C PRO A 73 2.68 21.00 -3.90
N LYS A 74 1.54 20.32 -3.77
CA LYS A 74 0.29 20.87 -3.21
C LYS A 74 0.15 20.57 -1.73
N LEU A 75 0.56 19.37 -1.31
CA LEU A 75 0.33 18.83 0.03
C LEU A 75 1.62 18.76 0.87
N GLY A 76 2.79 18.95 0.24
CA GLY A 76 4.10 18.91 0.89
C GLY A 76 4.64 17.49 1.08
N SER A 77 5.62 17.38 1.98
CA SER A 77 6.41 16.16 2.22
C SER A 77 5.65 15.02 2.91
N VAL A 78 4.51 15.30 3.55
CA VAL A 78 3.69 14.29 4.24
C VAL A 78 2.23 14.45 3.85
N PHE A 79 1.64 13.42 3.22
CA PHE A 79 0.22 13.42 2.86
C PHE A 79 -0.35 12.00 2.80
N THR A 80 -1.66 11.89 2.89
CA THR A 80 -2.38 10.61 2.96
C THR A 80 -3.27 10.38 1.74
N LEU A 81 -3.23 9.18 1.21
CA LEU A 81 -4.15 8.67 0.19
C LEU A 81 -5.08 7.63 0.82
N ASN A 82 -6.38 7.77 0.59
CA ASN A 82 -7.34 6.73 0.96
C ASN A 82 -7.46 5.70 -0.18
N LEU A 83 -7.07 4.46 0.11
CA LEU A 83 -7.21 3.28 -0.74
C LEU A 83 -8.35 2.39 -0.22
N VAL A 84 -9.60 2.81 -0.44
CA VAL A 84 -10.82 2.09 -0.07
C VAL A 84 -10.93 1.84 1.44
N ASN A 85 -10.24 0.83 1.95
CA ASN A 85 -10.22 0.42 3.36
C ASN A 85 -8.88 0.70 4.06
N LYS A 86 -7.84 1.11 3.34
CA LYS A 86 -6.51 1.44 3.90
C LYS A 86 -6.14 2.88 3.63
N ASN A 87 -5.58 3.56 4.63
CA ASN A 87 -4.96 4.87 4.45
C ASN A 87 -3.45 4.69 4.28
N VAL A 88 -2.91 5.23 3.19
CA VAL A 88 -1.48 5.20 2.88
C VAL A 88 -0.92 6.60 3.04
N THR A 89 -0.04 6.81 4.01
CA THR A 89 0.64 8.10 4.24
C THR A 89 2.04 8.06 3.63
N PHE A 90 2.32 9.02 2.76
CA PHE A 90 3.61 9.19 2.10
C PHE A 90 4.52 10.08 2.92
N PHE A 91 5.80 9.74 2.98
CA PHE A 91 6.89 10.53 3.56
C PHE A 91 7.93 10.75 2.46
N ILE A 92 8.02 11.98 1.95
CA ILE A 92 8.82 12.30 0.77
C ILE A 92 9.87 13.33 1.14
N GLY A 93 11.13 13.02 0.90
CA GLY A 93 12.25 13.91 1.18
C GLY A 93 13.02 13.54 2.46
N PRO A 94 14.31 13.91 2.53
CA PRO A 94 15.17 13.56 3.65
C PRO A 94 14.66 14.10 5.00
N GLU A 95 14.01 15.26 5.00
CA GLU A 95 13.50 15.98 6.18
C GLU A 95 12.45 15.20 6.98
N VAL A 96 11.69 14.32 6.33
CA VAL A 96 10.63 13.50 6.97
C VAL A 96 10.96 12.02 6.97
N SER A 97 11.86 11.57 6.09
CA SER A 97 12.20 10.15 5.91
C SER A 97 12.72 9.45 7.17
N ALA A 98 13.38 10.20 8.06
CA ALA A 98 13.90 9.66 9.31
C ALA A 98 12.79 9.06 10.20
N HIS A 99 11.56 9.60 10.16
CA HIS A 99 10.42 9.04 10.88
C HIS A 99 10.05 7.64 10.39
N PHE A 100 10.20 7.38 9.09
CA PHE A 100 9.91 6.07 8.51
C PHE A 100 11.05 5.09 8.79
N PHE A 101 12.30 5.49 8.51
CA PHE A 101 13.46 4.58 8.61
C PHE A 101 13.92 4.27 10.03
N LYS A 102 13.63 5.14 11.01
CA LYS A 102 14.03 4.95 12.41
C LYS A 102 12.88 4.50 13.31
N ALA A 103 11.66 4.32 12.77
CA ALA A 103 10.54 3.84 13.56
C ALA A 103 10.83 2.43 14.10
N PRO A 104 10.50 2.14 15.36
CA PRO A 104 10.52 0.77 15.86
C PRO A 104 9.42 -0.06 15.17
N GLU A 105 9.62 -1.38 15.10
CA GLU A 105 8.65 -2.32 14.53
C GLU A 105 7.28 -2.27 15.24
N SER A 106 7.24 -1.83 16.51
CA SER A 106 6.00 -1.61 17.26
C SER A 106 5.14 -0.47 16.73
N ASP A 107 5.76 0.52 16.09
CA ASP A 107 5.10 1.73 15.62
C ASP A 107 4.79 1.61 14.12
N LEU A 108 5.76 1.10 13.35
CA LEU A 108 5.62 0.82 11.92
C LEU A 108 6.03 -0.63 11.63
N SER A 109 5.06 -1.54 11.61
CA SER A 109 5.33 -2.96 11.38
C SER A 109 5.51 -3.28 9.90
N GLN A 110 6.60 -3.97 9.59
CA GLN A 110 6.83 -4.55 8.27
C GLN A 110 6.00 -5.83 8.06
N GLN A 111 5.74 -6.57 9.13
CA GLN A 111 5.03 -7.84 9.08
C GLN A 111 3.63 -7.71 8.47
N GLU A 112 2.85 -6.71 8.88
CA GLU A 112 1.50 -6.48 8.35
C GLU A 112 1.51 -6.25 6.83
N VAL A 113 2.55 -5.58 6.32
CA VAL A 113 2.66 -5.22 4.91
C VAL A 113 3.21 -6.36 4.07
N TYR A 114 4.18 -7.12 4.59
CA TYR A 114 4.89 -8.18 3.85
C TYR A 114 4.34 -9.59 4.06
N GLN A 115 3.20 -9.74 4.75
CA GLN A 115 2.57 -11.05 4.98
C GLN A 115 2.22 -11.80 3.68
N PHE A 116 2.02 -11.08 2.56
CA PHE A 116 1.78 -11.69 1.26
C PHE A 116 2.97 -12.53 0.74
N ASN A 117 4.16 -12.41 1.35
CA ASN A 117 5.34 -13.19 1.00
C ASN A 117 5.37 -14.59 1.66
N VAL A 118 4.55 -14.84 2.68
CA VAL A 118 4.56 -16.11 3.44
C VAL A 118 4.30 -17.33 2.54
N PRO A 119 3.35 -17.31 1.58
CA PRO A 119 3.16 -18.43 0.67
C PRO A 119 4.39 -18.74 -0.21
N THR A 120 5.24 -17.74 -0.48
CA THR A 120 6.45 -17.88 -1.31
C THR A 120 7.64 -18.41 -0.52
N PHE A 121 7.88 -17.89 0.68
CA PHE A 121 9.03 -18.27 1.51
C PHE A 121 8.76 -19.45 2.45
N GLY A 122 7.50 -19.73 2.72
CA GLY A 122 7.06 -20.75 3.66
C GLY A 122 6.83 -20.22 5.08
N PRO A 123 6.09 -20.98 5.90
CA PRO A 123 5.83 -20.64 7.28
C PRO A 123 7.10 -20.67 8.13
N GLY A 124 7.17 -19.82 9.16
CA GLY A 124 8.32 -19.70 10.05
C GLY A 124 9.52 -18.94 9.46
N VAL A 125 9.34 -18.25 8.33
CA VAL A 125 10.41 -17.54 7.63
C VAL A 125 10.15 -16.03 7.58
N VAL A 126 11.14 -15.26 8.04
CA VAL A 126 11.26 -13.79 7.99
C VAL A 126 10.01 -13.05 8.49
N PHE A 127 9.01 -12.86 7.63
CA PHE A 127 7.80 -12.11 7.93
C PHE A 127 6.73 -12.95 8.63
N ASP A 128 6.91 -14.27 8.73
CA ASP A 128 6.01 -15.17 9.46
C ASP A 128 6.45 -15.44 10.92
N VAL A 129 7.47 -14.73 11.42
CA VAL A 129 7.99 -14.89 12.78
C VAL A 129 8.07 -13.57 13.53
N ASP A 130 8.17 -13.67 14.86
CA ASP A 130 8.39 -12.54 15.76
C ASP A 130 9.64 -11.75 15.37
N TYR A 131 9.63 -10.45 15.67
CA TYR A 131 10.71 -9.53 15.28
C TYR A 131 12.08 -9.93 15.83
N SER A 132 12.17 -10.54 17.01
CA SER A 132 13.42 -11.07 17.58
C SER A 132 13.99 -12.22 16.74
N VAL A 133 13.16 -13.21 16.41
CA VAL A 133 13.54 -14.37 15.58
C VAL A 133 13.90 -13.92 14.16
N ARG A 134 13.14 -12.96 13.60
CA ARG A 134 13.44 -12.35 12.31
C ARG A 134 14.83 -11.72 12.28
N GLN A 135 15.21 -11.00 13.33
CA GLN A 135 16.55 -10.40 13.43
C GLN A 135 17.65 -11.46 13.46
N GLU A 136 17.43 -12.60 14.12
CA GLU A 136 18.37 -13.71 14.09
C GLU A 136 18.51 -14.32 12.69
N GLN A 137 17.40 -14.53 11.98
CA GLN A 137 17.41 -14.99 10.59
C GLN A 137 18.14 -14.00 9.66
N PHE A 138 17.88 -12.69 9.80
CA PHE A 138 18.61 -11.66 9.06
C PHE A 138 20.09 -11.61 9.39
N ARG A 139 20.48 -11.89 10.64
CA ARG A 139 21.89 -12.01 11.02
C ARG A 139 22.55 -13.14 10.23
N PHE A 140 21.96 -14.34 10.18
CA PHE A 140 22.51 -15.43 9.36
C PHE A 140 22.65 -15.05 7.88
N PHE A 141 21.63 -14.38 7.33
CA PHE A 141 21.68 -13.90 5.94
C PHE A 141 22.80 -12.88 5.71
N THR A 142 22.92 -11.87 6.57
CA THR A 142 23.95 -10.82 6.44
C THR A 142 25.37 -11.35 6.65
N GLU A 143 25.58 -12.38 7.49
CA GLU A 143 26.86 -13.07 7.62
C GLU A 143 27.33 -13.69 6.29
N SER A 144 26.40 -14.24 5.49
CA SER A 144 26.71 -14.84 4.19
C SER A 144 27.11 -13.82 3.12
N LEU A 145 26.76 -12.54 3.34
CA LEU A 145 27.01 -11.41 2.44
C LEU A 145 28.19 -10.53 2.88
N ARG A 146 28.96 -10.94 3.89
CA ARG A 146 30.17 -10.22 4.30
C ARG A 146 31.22 -10.24 3.18
N VAL A 147 32.04 -9.19 3.11
CA VAL A 147 33.11 -9.05 2.10
C VAL A 147 34.03 -10.28 2.03
N THR A 148 34.34 -10.90 3.17
CA THR A 148 35.16 -12.11 3.23
C THR A 148 34.52 -13.31 2.54
N LYS A 149 33.18 -13.44 2.59
CA LYS A 149 32.41 -14.46 1.88
C LYS A 149 32.23 -14.09 0.42
N LEU A 150 31.86 -12.83 0.13
CA LEU A 150 31.65 -12.34 -1.23
C LEU A 150 32.88 -12.54 -2.12
N LYS A 151 34.09 -12.30 -1.59
CA LYS A 151 35.34 -12.58 -2.33
C LYS A 151 35.45 -14.03 -2.80
N GLY A 152 34.96 -14.99 -2.00
CA GLY A 152 34.93 -16.40 -2.38
C GLY A 152 33.89 -16.74 -3.44
N TYR A 153 32.86 -15.91 -3.63
CA TYR A 153 31.85 -16.10 -4.67
C TYR A 153 32.24 -15.51 -6.03
N VAL A 154 33.25 -14.62 -6.06
CA VAL A 154 33.65 -13.92 -7.31
C VAL A 154 34.01 -14.90 -8.41
N ASP A 155 34.85 -15.90 -8.12
CA ASP A 155 35.30 -16.86 -9.13
C ASP A 155 34.14 -17.69 -9.69
N GLN A 156 33.17 -18.05 -8.84
CA GLN A 156 31.95 -18.75 -9.25
C GLN A 156 31.09 -17.86 -10.16
N MET A 157 30.88 -16.59 -9.79
CA MET A 157 30.11 -15.63 -10.60
C MET A 157 30.76 -15.39 -11.98
N VAL A 158 32.09 -15.27 -12.03
CA VAL A 158 32.84 -15.10 -13.29
C VAL A 158 32.69 -16.35 -14.15
N THR A 159 32.87 -17.53 -13.57
CA THR A 159 32.74 -18.80 -14.30
C THR A 159 31.34 -18.95 -14.91
N GLU A 160 30.29 -18.71 -14.12
CA GLU A 160 28.90 -18.78 -14.62
C GLU A 160 28.63 -17.75 -15.73
N ALA A 161 29.20 -16.55 -15.63
CA ALA A 161 29.07 -15.53 -16.67
C ALA A 161 29.79 -15.92 -17.96
N GLU A 162 30.99 -16.50 -17.89
CA GLU A 162 31.75 -16.99 -19.05
C GLU A 162 31.05 -18.18 -19.73
N VAL A 163 30.49 -19.09 -18.93
CA VAL A 163 29.69 -20.23 -19.43
C VAL A 163 28.44 -19.71 -20.14
N PHE A 164 27.70 -18.79 -19.52
CA PHE A 164 26.52 -18.19 -20.12
C PHE A 164 26.84 -17.46 -21.44
N TYR A 165 27.95 -16.72 -21.47
CA TYR A 165 28.42 -16.03 -22.68
C TYR A 165 28.75 -17.02 -23.80
N SER A 166 29.44 -18.11 -23.48
CA SER A 166 29.78 -19.17 -24.43
C SER A 166 28.53 -19.84 -25.01
N ILE A 167 27.54 -20.14 -24.17
CA ILE A 167 26.25 -20.68 -24.61
C ILE A 167 25.52 -19.71 -25.54
N CYS A 168 25.50 -18.42 -25.21
CA CYS A 168 24.88 -17.39 -26.05
C CYS A 168 25.54 -17.31 -27.42
N LEU A 169 26.88 -17.29 -27.47
CA LEU A 169 27.64 -17.26 -28.72
C LEU A 169 27.37 -18.50 -29.59
N TYR A 170 27.36 -19.68 -28.97
CA TYR A 170 27.05 -20.93 -29.68
C TYR A 170 25.65 -20.91 -30.28
N ASN A 171 24.64 -20.51 -29.49
CA ASN A 171 23.26 -20.42 -29.98
C ASN A 171 23.11 -19.39 -31.11
N LEU A 172 23.78 -18.24 -31.01
CA LEU A 172 23.78 -17.24 -32.08
C LEU A 172 24.39 -17.80 -33.38
N ALA A 173 25.54 -18.47 -33.29
CA ALA A 173 26.20 -19.08 -34.44
C ALA A 173 25.36 -20.20 -35.06
N LEU A 174 24.71 -21.03 -34.24
CA LEU A 174 23.82 -22.09 -34.70
C LEU A 174 22.60 -21.51 -35.42
N ASN A 175 21.97 -20.47 -34.86
CA ASN A 175 20.82 -19.81 -35.48
C ASN A 175 21.18 -19.19 -36.84
N LEU A 176 22.32 -18.49 -36.93
CA LEU A 176 22.85 -17.96 -38.20
C LEU A 176 23.11 -19.06 -39.23
N HIS A 177 23.71 -20.18 -38.80
CA HIS A 177 23.97 -21.32 -39.70
C HIS A 177 22.68 -21.93 -40.24
N LEU A 178 21.66 -22.10 -39.40
CA LEU A 178 20.36 -22.63 -39.80
C LEU A 178 19.64 -21.67 -40.77
N GLU A 179 19.66 -20.36 -40.50
CA GLU A 179 19.06 -19.34 -41.34
C GLU A 179 19.72 -19.24 -42.73
N ILE A 180 21.05 -19.35 -42.79
CA ILE A 180 21.77 -19.47 -44.06
C ILE A 180 21.32 -20.74 -44.79
N LYS A 181 21.31 -21.90 -44.13
CA LYS A 181 20.94 -23.17 -44.77
C LYS A 181 19.50 -23.19 -45.29
N GLU A 182 18.57 -22.47 -44.67
CA GLU A 182 17.21 -22.29 -45.17
C GLU A 182 17.14 -21.34 -46.37
N ASN A 183 17.85 -20.21 -46.33
CA ASN A 183 17.85 -19.24 -47.43
C ASN A 183 18.53 -19.75 -48.71
N PHE A 184 19.47 -20.69 -48.62
CA PHE A 184 20.18 -21.28 -49.77
C PHE A 184 19.60 -22.64 -50.23
N LYS A 185 18.41 -23.02 -49.75
CA LYS A 185 17.69 -24.25 -50.18
C LYS A 185 16.76 -24.04 -51.39
N HIS A 186 16.70 -22.83 -51.93
CA HIS A 186 15.97 -22.45 -53.14
C HIS A 186 16.95 -21.99 -54.23
#